data_AF-A0A7C4XEE0-F1
#
_entry.id   AF-A0A7C4XEE0-F1
#
_cell.length_a   1.000
_cell.length_b   1.000
_cell.length_c   1.000
_cell.angle_alpha   90.00
_cell.angle_beta   90.00
_cell.angle_gamma   90.00
#
_symmetry.space_group_name_H-M   'P 1'
#
loop_
_entity.id
_entity.type
_entity.pdbx_description
1 polymer ?
#
loop_
_entity_poly.entity_id
_entity_poly.type
_entity_poly.pdbx_seq_one_letter_code
_entity_poly.pdbx_strand_id
1 'polypeptide(L)'
;MWSREDLLSSLKGLGLLRNPDLERAFRAVDQVPFLPRGFEALAYADMPLPVLESLRGPTIPSARCLVAALELLEPGPETGILVDGARGGYAAALLAAAVGPERVWVVEPQEDRRAVTEERLRRAGCAVRVTASPPAQRFDRVLVMDPLVPRPRELAAHLRDMGFLIARGQGAEDLAFVKIVRNAGETVRMTFSEAPAPALAGPRRAREMAPVDFARLFAVEDLLTHAWEGRILGHYDQHFQDVVDETFAGGPLDEEASGRGLEPRGRAARRAFQAAYILQSAGELERAADAYERSIRLAPSAEAFTFLGWAHSFMGRYDRAIEECKRAIAADPTFGNPYNDIGAYLIELGRLDEAIPWLEQALKAPRYCCYFYAHTNLARVYLQKGMREKARRCLIAALQVNSDYEPARELLRRLDADSGYFA
;
A
#
# COMPACT_ATOMS: atom_id res chain seq x y z
N MET A 1 4.29 8.94 -11.56
CA MET A 1 2.96 8.32 -11.67
C MET A 1 3.24 6.95 -12.24
N TRP A 2 2.87 5.86 -11.57
CA TRP A 2 3.11 4.54 -12.17
C TRP A 2 2.37 4.49 -13.50
N SER A 3 3.12 4.30 -14.56
CA SER A 3 2.57 4.00 -15.86
C SER A 3 2.11 2.54 -15.87
N ARG A 4 1.33 2.18 -16.89
CA ARG A 4 0.97 0.78 -17.15
C ARG A 4 2.23 -0.10 -17.31
N GLU A 5 3.29 0.44 -17.91
CA GLU A 5 4.56 -0.28 -18.08
C GLU A 5 5.31 -0.47 -16.77
N ASP A 6 5.30 0.51 -15.85
CA ASP A 6 5.93 0.37 -14.53
C ASP A 6 5.27 -0.75 -13.73
N LEU A 7 3.92 -0.76 -13.71
CA LEU A 7 3.16 -1.82 -13.06
C LEU A 7 3.42 -3.18 -13.70
N LEU A 8 3.42 -3.25 -15.04
CA LEU A 8 3.68 -4.49 -15.74
C LEU A 8 5.09 -5.02 -15.48
N SER A 9 6.09 -4.14 -15.46
CA SER A 9 7.47 -4.49 -15.09
C SER A 9 7.54 -5.04 -13.66
N SER A 10 6.85 -4.39 -12.72
CA SER A 10 6.76 -4.86 -11.33
C SER A 10 6.12 -6.25 -11.23
N LEU A 11 4.98 -6.47 -11.88
CA LEU A 11 4.28 -7.75 -11.89
C LEU A 11 5.16 -8.87 -12.46
N LYS A 12 5.87 -8.61 -13.55
CA LYS A 12 6.83 -9.56 -14.14
C LYS A 12 8.03 -9.83 -13.23
N GLY A 13 8.55 -8.81 -12.56
CA GLY A 13 9.62 -8.97 -11.58
C GLY A 13 9.23 -9.89 -10.42
N LEU A 14 7.95 -9.91 -10.05
CA LEU A 14 7.36 -10.83 -9.06
C LEU A 14 7.05 -12.22 -9.64
N GLY A 15 7.35 -12.47 -10.91
CA GLY A 15 7.07 -13.73 -11.58
C GLY A 15 5.60 -13.97 -11.91
N LEU A 16 4.78 -12.91 -12.00
CA LEU A 16 3.40 -12.94 -12.50
C LEU A 16 3.34 -12.57 -13.98
N LEU A 17 2.16 -12.70 -14.60
CA LEU A 17 1.95 -12.49 -16.04
C LEU A 17 2.80 -13.44 -16.92
N ARG A 18 2.92 -14.69 -16.49
CA ARG A 18 3.50 -15.80 -17.26
C ARG A 18 2.60 -16.20 -18.44
N ASN A 19 1.29 -16.03 -18.32
CA ASN A 19 0.36 -16.29 -19.41
C ASN A 19 0.39 -15.14 -20.45
N PRO A 20 0.78 -15.41 -21.71
CA PRO A 20 0.90 -14.37 -22.75
C PRO A 20 -0.42 -13.69 -23.10
N ASP A 21 -1.54 -14.41 -23.04
CA ASP A 21 -2.87 -13.87 -23.31
C ASP A 21 -3.30 -12.90 -22.21
N LEU A 22 -3.02 -13.22 -20.94
CA LEU A 22 -3.27 -12.32 -19.83
C LEU A 22 -2.34 -11.10 -19.86
N GLU A 23 -1.07 -11.27 -20.23
CA GLU A 23 -0.18 -10.12 -20.42
C GLU A 23 -0.72 -9.19 -21.51
N ARG A 24 -1.11 -9.74 -22.67
CA ARG A 24 -1.71 -8.97 -23.76
C ARG A 24 -2.99 -8.27 -23.31
N ALA A 25 -3.86 -8.96 -22.57
CA ALA A 25 -5.08 -8.39 -22.01
C ALA A 25 -4.76 -7.22 -21.08
N PHE A 26 -3.79 -7.37 -20.17
CA PHE A 26 -3.38 -6.32 -19.25
C PHE A 26 -2.81 -5.09 -19.96
N ARG A 27 -2.13 -5.30 -21.09
CA ARG A 27 -1.65 -4.20 -21.97
C ARG A 27 -2.76 -3.55 -22.77
N ALA A 28 -3.81 -4.27 -23.13
CA ALA A 28 -4.87 -3.79 -24.01
C ALA A 28 -6.01 -3.09 -23.26
N VAL A 29 -6.39 -3.62 -22.09
CA VAL A 29 -7.53 -3.13 -21.31
C VAL A 29 -7.09 -1.95 -20.46
N ASP A 30 -7.71 -0.80 -20.69
CA ASP A 30 -7.51 0.37 -19.83
C ASP A 30 -8.26 0.18 -18.51
N GLN A 31 -7.57 0.34 -17.38
CA GLN A 31 -8.18 0.23 -16.06
C GLN A 31 -8.99 1.47 -15.69
N VAL A 32 -8.66 2.64 -16.26
CA VAL A 32 -9.30 3.94 -15.92
C VAL A 32 -10.83 3.92 -16.06
N PRO A 33 -11.44 3.40 -17.15
CA PRO A 33 -12.90 3.38 -17.32
C PRO A 33 -13.66 2.57 -16.27
N PHE A 34 -12.97 1.68 -15.56
CA PHE A 34 -13.57 0.83 -14.54
C PHE A 34 -13.53 1.44 -13.13
N LEU A 35 -12.88 2.60 -12.96
CA LEU A 35 -12.76 3.29 -11.69
C LEU A 35 -13.84 4.36 -11.48
N PRO A 36 -14.18 4.69 -10.22
CA PRO A 36 -14.98 5.87 -9.92
C PRO A 36 -14.28 7.16 -10.37
N ARG A 37 -15.08 8.21 -10.62
CA ARG A 37 -14.54 9.53 -10.96
C ARG A 37 -13.61 10.05 -9.85
N GLY A 38 -12.49 10.64 -10.24
CA GLY A 38 -11.47 11.16 -9.32
C GLY A 38 -10.41 10.14 -8.86
N PHE A 39 -10.54 8.87 -9.26
CA PHE A 39 -9.58 7.81 -8.95
C PHE A 39 -8.69 7.43 -10.14
N GLU A 40 -8.78 8.14 -11.27
CA GLU A 40 -8.08 7.82 -12.53
C GLU A 40 -6.56 7.81 -12.37
N ALA A 41 -6.02 8.70 -11.53
CA ALA A 41 -4.58 8.77 -11.24
C ALA A 41 -4.02 7.52 -10.53
N LEU A 42 -4.91 6.63 -10.05
CA LEU A 42 -4.56 5.38 -9.37
C LEU A 42 -4.72 4.13 -10.25
N ALA A 43 -5.10 4.27 -11.51
CA ALA A 43 -5.41 3.14 -12.40
C ALA A 43 -4.30 2.10 -12.54
N TYR A 44 -3.04 2.46 -12.27
CA TYR A 44 -1.91 1.53 -12.31
C TYR A 44 -1.14 1.49 -11.00
N ALA A 45 -1.78 1.87 -9.90
CA ALA A 45 -1.21 1.65 -8.58
C ALA A 45 -1.46 0.19 -8.16
N ASP A 46 -0.43 -0.49 -7.65
CA ASP A 46 -0.57 -1.84 -7.10
C ASP A 46 -1.19 -1.79 -5.70
N MET A 47 -2.50 -1.56 -5.66
CA MET A 47 -3.28 -1.38 -4.43
C MET A 47 -4.77 -1.67 -4.68
N PRO A 48 -5.55 -2.04 -3.65
CA PRO A 48 -6.99 -2.16 -3.76
C PRO A 48 -7.66 -0.81 -4.06
N LEU A 49 -8.68 -0.80 -4.92
CA LEU A 49 -9.38 0.41 -5.34
C LEU A 49 -10.90 0.29 -5.15
N PRO A 50 -11.59 1.33 -4.68
CA PRO A 50 -13.04 1.31 -4.57
C PRO A 50 -13.70 1.24 -5.94
N VAL A 51 -14.84 0.54 -6.05
CA VAL A 51 -15.60 0.49 -7.31
C VAL A 51 -16.90 1.26 -7.30
N LEU A 52 -17.35 1.75 -6.15
CA LEU A 52 -18.50 2.64 -6.04
C LEU A 52 -18.05 3.92 -5.35
N GLU A 53 -18.83 5.00 -5.49
CA GLU A 53 -18.60 6.27 -4.76
C GLU A 53 -18.78 6.11 -3.24
N SER A 54 -19.11 4.90 -2.77
CA SER A 54 -19.15 4.51 -1.37
C SER A 54 -17.83 3.88 -0.93
N LEU A 55 -17.23 4.44 0.13
CA LEU A 55 -15.99 3.95 0.76
C LEU A 55 -16.18 2.63 1.53
N ARG A 56 -17.43 2.23 1.81
CA ARG A 56 -17.78 0.91 2.37
C ARG A 56 -18.28 -0.06 1.30
N GLY A 57 -18.21 0.35 0.03
CA GLY A 57 -18.62 -0.47 -1.11
C GLY A 57 -17.57 -1.52 -1.47
N PRO A 58 -17.88 -2.35 -2.49
CA PRO A 58 -16.93 -3.34 -2.99
C PRO A 58 -15.62 -2.70 -3.47
N THR A 59 -14.52 -3.43 -3.36
CA THR A 59 -13.20 -3.04 -3.87
C THR A 59 -12.73 -4.00 -4.98
N ILE A 60 -12.06 -3.45 -6.00
CA ILE A 60 -11.16 -4.21 -6.87
C ILE A 60 -9.91 -4.54 -6.04
N PRO A 61 -9.45 -5.81 -6.02
CA PRO A 61 -8.18 -6.17 -5.38
C PRO A 61 -7.00 -5.50 -6.10
N SER A 62 -5.82 -5.47 -5.47
CA SER A 62 -4.61 -4.93 -6.13
C SER A 62 -4.31 -5.65 -7.45
N ALA A 63 -3.58 -4.98 -8.33
CA ALA A 63 -3.24 -5.53 -9.64
C ALA A 63 -2.49 -6.86 -9.52
N ARG A 64 -1.56 -6.98 -8.57
CA ARG A 64 -0.85 -8.23 -8.28
C ARG A 64 -1.79 -9.38 -7.93
N CYS A 65 -2.73 -9.12 -7.04
CA CYS A 65 -3.61 -10.16 -6.51
C CYS A 65 -4.68 -10.56 -7.52
N LEU A 66 -5.19 -9.58 -8.28
CA LEU A 66 -6.05 -9.85 -9.42
C LEU A 66 -5.33 -10.74 -10.45
N VAL A 67 -4.13 -10.36 -10.87
CA VAL A 67 -3.37 -11.13 -11.87
C VAL A 67 -3.08 -12.54 -11.38
N ALA A 68 -2.64 -12.73 -10.14
CA ALA A 68 -2.40 -14.07 -9.58
C ALA A 68 -3.64 -14.95 -9.64
N ALA A 69 -4.81 -14.41 -9.29
CA ALA A 69 -6.08 -15.12 -9.38
C ALA A 69 -6.45 -15.48 -10.83
N LEU A 70 -6.26 -14.55 -11.76
CA LEU A 70 -6.53 -14.77 -13.17
C LEU A 70 -5.60 -15.83 -13.77
N GLU A 71 -4.31 -15.86 -13.40
CA GLU A 71 -3.37 -16.86 -13.88
C GLU A 71 -3.72 -18.27 -13.40
N LEU A 72 -4.21 -18.41 -12.17
CA LEU A 72 -4.66 -19.69 -11.62
C LEU A 72 -5.90 -20.25 -12.33
N LEU A 73 -6.70 -19.39 -12.99
CA LEU A 73 -7.78 -19.85 -13.86
C LEU A 73 -7.23 -20.51 -15.13
N GLU A 74 -5.94 -20.36 -15.43
CA GLU A 74 -5.31 -20.88 -16.64
C GLU A 74 -6.17 -20.55 -17.89
N PRO A 75 -6.48 -19.26 -18.13
CA PRO A 75 -7.32 -18.87 -19.25
C PRO A 75 -6.64 -19.23 -20.56
N GLY A 76 -7.44 -19.76 -21.48
CA GLY A 76 -7.02 -20.15 -22.81
C GLY A 76 -8.15 -19.92 -23.82
N PRO A 77 -7.84 -20.00 -25.12
CA PRO A 77 -8.77 -19.60 -26.19
C PRO A 77 -10.06 -20.43 -26.25
N GLU A 78 -10.09 -21.63 -25.67
CA GLU A 78 -11.28 -22.49 -25.62
C GLU A 78 -11.96 -22.52 -24.24
N THR A 79 -11.45 -21.75 -23.29
CA THR A 79 -11.89 -21.81 -21.90
C THR A 79 -13.14 -20.94 -21.70
N GLY A 80 -14.27 -21.55 -21.37
CA GLY A 80 -15.48 -20.85 -20.94
C GLY A 80 -15.41 -20.46 -19.45
N ILE A 81 -15.64 -19.19 -19.14
CA ILE A 81 -15.47 -18.64 -17.79
C ILE A 81 -16.76 -17.97 -17.30
N LEU A 82 -17.19 -18.35 -16.11
CA LEU A 82 -18.23 -17.67 -15.35
C LEU A 82 -17.59 -16.80 -14.27
N VAL A 83 -17.99 -15.53 -14.19
CA VAL A 83 -17.53 -14.58 -13.18
C VAL A 83 -18.73 -14.21 -12.28
N ASP A 84 -18.73 -14.66 -11.03
CA ASP A 84 -19.75 -14.29 -10.04
C ASP A 84 -19.32 -13.01 -9.28
N GLY A 85 -19.99 -11.91 -9.60
CA GLY A 85 -19.60 -10.55 -9.25
C GLY A 85 -18.42 -10.07 -10.09
N ALA A 86 -18.55 -8.94 -10.78
CA ALA A 86 -17.47 -8.41 -11.64
C ALA A 86 -16.69 -7.24 -11.02
N ARG A 87 -17.06 -6.79 -9.80
CA ARG A 87 -16.39 -5.72 -9.05
C ARG A 87 -16.01 -4.54 -9.96
N GLY A 88 -17.00 -3.91 -10.58
CA GLY A 88 -16.77 -2.77 -11.47
C GLY A 88 -16.39 -3.12 -12.91
N GLY A 89 -16.29 -4.41 -13.28
CA GLY A 89 -16.16 -4.87 -14.67
C GLY A 89 -14.74 -5.20 -15.12
N TYR A 90 -13.71 -4.77 -14.39
CA TYR A 90 -12.32 -4.86 -14.86
C TYR A 90 -11.82 -6.31 -15.00
N ALA A 91 -12.10 -7.18 -14.01
CA ALA A 91 -11.71 -8.59 -14.08
C ALA A 91 -12.36 -9.30 -15.27
N ALA A 92 -13.64 -8.99 -15.55
CA ALA A 92 -14.36 -9.52 -16.69
C ALA A 92 -13.79 -9.01 -18.02
N ALA A 93 -13.36 -7.75 -18.08
CA ALA A 93 -12.72 -7.18 -19.26
C ALA A 93 -11.35 -7.82 -19.55
N LEU A 94 -10.52 -8.04 -18.52
CA LEU A 94 -9.24 -8.75 -18.67
C LEU A 94 -9.43 -10.18 -19.18
N LEU A 95 -10.38 -10.91 -18.59
CA LEU A 95 -10.70 -12.27 -19.04
C LEU A 95 -11.26 -12.27 -20.46
N ALA A 96 -12.17 -11.36 -20.79
CA ALA A 96 -12.73 -11.24 -22.13
C ALA A 96 -11.68 -10.91 -23.19
N ALA A 97 -10.70 -10.06 -22.86
CA ALA A 97 -9.57 -9.77 -23.72
C ALA A 97 -8.63 -10.97 -23.88
N ALA A 98 -8.51 -11.83 -22.86
CA ALA A 98 -7.66 -13.02 -22.88
C ALA A 98 -8.29 -14.23 -23.60
N VAL A 99 -9.60 -14.47 -23.45
CA VAL A 99 -10.27 -15.69 -23.97
C VAL A 99 -11.40 -15.43 -24.98
N GLY A 100 -11.75 -14.17 -25.22
CA GLY A 100 -12.87 -13.76 -26.06
C GLY A 100 -14.12 -13.41 -25.23
N PRO A 101 -14.81 -12.30 -25.53
CA PRO A 101 -15.96 -11.81 -24.75
C PRO A 101 -17.16 -12.76 -24.74
N GLU A 102 -17.35 -13.54 -25.81
CA GLU A 102 -18.41 -14.55 -25.94
C GLU A 102 -18.21 -15.75 -25.02
N ARG A 103 -17.01 -15.93 -24.47
CA ARG A 103 -16.65 -17.01 -23.54
C ARG A 103 -16.72 -16.59 -22.08
N VAL A 104 -17.00 -15.32 -21.80
CA VAL A 104 -17.10 -14.78 -20.44
C VAL A 104 -18.54 -14.41 -20.14
N TRP A 105 -19.03 -14.90 -19.00
CA TRP A 105 -20.33 -14.54 -18.46
C TRP A 105 -20.14 -13.93 -17.08
N VAL A 106 -20.82 -12.84 -16.81
CA VAL A 106 -20.83 -12.19 -15.49
C VAL A 106 -22.20 -12.40 -14.86
N VAL A 107 -22.22 -12.86 -13.63
CA VAL A 107 -23.43 -12.92 -12.80
C VAL A 107 -23.37 -11.79 -11.79
N GLU A 108 -24.34 -10.89 -11.86
CA GLU A 108 -24.49 -9.79 -10.90
C GLU A 108 -25.97 -9.70 -10.49
N PRO A 109 -26.34 -10.31 -9.34
CA PRO A 109 -27.73 -10.38 -8.91
C PRO A 109 -28.33 -9.02 -8.57
N GLN A 110 -27.52 -8.13 -7.98
CA GLN A 110 -27.99 -6.81 -7.58
C GLN A 110 -28.13 -5.89 -8.79
N GLU A 111 -29.33 -5.36 -9.00
CA GLU A 111 -29.66 -4.54 -10.18
C GLU A 111 -28.77 -3.30 -10.30
N ASP A 112 -28.58 -2.55 -9.22
CA ASP A 112 -27.72 -1.35 -9.21
C ASP A 112 -26.28 -1.67 -9.61
N ARG A 113 -25.73 -2.79 -9.09
CA ARG A 113 -24.37 -3.23 -9.41
C ARG A 113 -24.26 -3.73 -10.83
N ARG A 114 -25.29 -4.40 -11.33
CA ARG A 114 -25.37 -4.90 -12.70
C ARG A 114 -25.36 -3.73 -13.69
N ALA A 115 -26.19 -2.71 -13.47
CA ALA A 115 -26.24 -1.52 -14.30
C ALA A 115 -24.88 -0.78 -14.33
N VAL A 116 -24.21 -0.63 -13.17
CA VAL A 116 -22.86 -0.02 -13.10
C VAL A 116 -21.83 -0.86 -13.85
N THR A 117 -21.89 -2.19 -13.71
CA THR A 117 -20.97 -3.12 -14.36
C THR A 117 -21.12 -3.08 -15.89
N GLU A 118 -22.36 -3.16 -16.38
CA GLU A 118 -22.69 -3.08 -17.80
C GLU A 118 -22.24 -1.75 -18.40
N GLU A 119 -22.51 -0.64 -17.71
CA GLU A 119 -22.11 0.69 -18.16
C GLU A 119 -20.58 0.83 -18.28
N ARG A 120 -19.82 0.31 -17.31
CA ARG A 120 -18.35 0.36 -17.33
C ARG A 120 -17.76 -0.53 -18.42
N LEU A 121 -18.25 -1.76 -18.56
CA LEU A 121 -17.87 -2.65 -19.65
C LEU A 121 -18.16 -2.03 -21.01
N ARG A 122 -19.33 -1.42 -21.17
CA ARG A 122 -19.73 -0.70 -22.40
C ARG A 122 -18.80 0.47 -22.71
N ARG A 123 -18.45 1.30 -21.71
CA ARG A 123 -17.49 2.40 -21.87
C ARG A 123 -16.09 1.91 -22.26
N ALA A 124 -15.69 0.75 -21.76
CA ALA A 124 -14.44 0.10 -22.11
C ALA A 124 -14.51 -0.71 -23.43
N GLY A 125 -15.63 -0.65 -24.17
CA GLY A 125 -15.79 -1.41 -25.42
C GLY A 125 -15.83 -2.93 -25.25
N CYS A 126 -16.08 -3.41 -24.03
CA CYS A 126 -16.08 -4.84 -23.69
C CYS A 126 -17.51 -5.40 -23.74
N ALA A 127 -17.79 -6.26 -24.72
CA ALA A 127 -19.13 -6.85 -24.93
C ALA A 127 -19.32 -8.18 -24.18
N VAL A 128 -19.20 -8.15 -22.85
CA VAL A 128 -19.37 -9.34 -21.99
C VAL A 128 -20.85 -9.50 -21.61
N ARG A 129 -21.34 -10.74 -21.57
CA ARG A 129 -22.73 -11.02 -21.15
C ARG A 129 -22.86 -10.89 -19.64
N VAL A 130 -23.73 -9.98 -19.18
CA VAL A 130 -24.04 -9.79 -17.76
C VAL A 130 -25.47 -10.27 -17.49
N THR A 131 -25.66 -11.13 -16.49
CA THR A 131 -26.96 -11.73 -16.15
C THR A 131 -27.26 -11.63 -14.65
N ALA A 132 -28.54 -11.67 -14.29
CA ALA A 132 -28.96 -11.64 -12.88
C ALA A 132 -28.70 -12.98 -12.15
N SER A 133 -28.69 -14.08 -12.89
CA SER A 133 -28.48 -15.44 -12.37
C SER A 133 -27.54 -16.26 -13.26
N PRO A 134 -26.89 -17.31 -12.72
CA PRO A 134 -26.06 -18.20 -13.51
C PRO A 134 -26.86 -18.90 -14.61
N PRO A 135 -26.36 -18.96 -15.86
CA PRO A 135 -27.03 -19.68 -16.93
C PRO A 135 -26.97 -21.20 -16.72
N ALA A 136 -27.87 -21.94 -17.37
CA ALA A 136 -27.97 -23.40 -17.23
C ALA A 136 -26.75 -24.18 -17.77
N GLN A 137 -25.92 -23.56 -18.60
CA GLN A 137 -24.72 -24.18 -19.16
C GLN A 137 -23.62 -24.38 -18.09
N ARG A 138 -22.69 -25.28 -18.37
CA ARG A 138 -21.49 -25.50 -17.55
C ARG A 138 -20.25 -24.83 -18.13
N PHE A 139 -19.37 -24.39 -17.24
CA PHE A 139 -18.16 -23.63 -17.51
C PHE A 139 -16.90 -24.42 -17.15
N ASP A 140 -15.82 -24.14 -17.87
CA ASP A 140 -14.50 -24.71 -17.59
C ASP A 140 -13.88 -24.06 -16.36
N ARG A 141 -14.17 -22.78 -16.12
CA ARG A 141 -13.69 -22.02 -14.97
C ARG A 141 -14.79 -21.18 -14.35
N VAL A 142 -14.72 -21.02 -13.04
CA VAL A 142 -15.59 -20.11 -12.29
C VAL A 142 -14.71 -19.19 -11.43
N LEU A 143 -14.89 -17.88 -11.54
CA LEU A 143 -14.25 -16.87 -10.70
C LEU A 143 -15.30 -16.19 -9.84
N VAL A 144 -15.19 -16.25 -8.52
CA VAL A 144 -16.10 -15.57 -7.59
C VAL A 144 -15.36 -14.38 -6.99
N MET A 145 -15.77 -13.16 -7.35
CA MET A 145 -15.16 -11.92 -6.85
C MET A 145 -15.99 -11.23 -5.78
N ASP A 146 -17.24 -11.65 -5.55
CA ASP A 146 -18.08 -11.13 -4.47
C ASP A 146 -18.05 -12.00 -3.21
N PRO A 147 -17.26 -11.65 -2.18
CA PRO A 147 -17.30 -12.24 -0.85
C PRO A 147 -18.66 -12.27 -0.17
N LEU A 148 -19.58 -11.36 -0.48
CA LEU A 148 -20.81 -11.18 0.30
C LEU A 148 -21.88 -12.22 -0.03
N VAL A 149 -21.66 -13.04 -1.06
CA VAL A 149 -22.64 -14.03 -1.52
C VAL A 149 -22.03 -15.44 -1.40
N PRO A 150 -22.31 -16.19 -0.32
CA PRO A 150 -21.73 -17.52 -0.09
C PRO A 150 -22.36 -18.54 -1.04
N ARG A 151 -21.89 -18.60 -2.28
CA ARG A 151 -22.33 -19.56 -3.30
C ARG A 151 -21.27 -20.50 -3.89
N PRO A 152 -20.02 -20.68 -3.38
CA PRO A 152 -19.08 -21.61 -4.00
C PRO A 152 -19.65 -23.03 -4.20
N ARG A 153 -20.47 -23.51 -3.25
CA ARG A 153 -21.16 -24.81 -3.37
C ARG A 153 -22.25 -24.82 -4.44
N GLU A 154 -23.00 -23.74 -4.60
CA GLU A 154 -24.04 -23.61 -5.63
C GLU A 154 -23.41 -23.48 -7.02
N LEU A 155 -22.36 -22.66 -7.12
CA LEU A 155 -21.62 -22.44 -8.37
C LEU A 155 -20.81 -23.65 -8.81
N ALA A 156 -20.42 -24.54 -7.89
CA ALA A 156 -19.79 -25.82 -8.24
C ALA A 156 -20.66 -26.70 -9.15
N ALA A 157 -21.99 -26.54 -9.14
CA ALA A 157 -22.89 -27.23 -10.07
C ALA A 157 -22.74 -26.75 -11.52
N HIS A 158 -22.30 -25.51 -11.71
CA HIS A 158 -22.01 -24.92 -13.02
C HIS A 158 -20.59 -25.22 -13.50
N LEU A 159 -19.75 -25.88 -12.70
CA LEU A 159 -18.40 -26.28 -13.09
C LEU A 159 -18.40 -27.61 -13.84
N ARG A 160 -17.63 -27.69 -14.93
CA ARG A 160 -17.37 -28.95 -15.64
C ARG A 160 -16.50 -29.89 -14.78
N ASP A 161 -16.56 -31.19 -15.08
CA ASP A 161 -15.87 -32.24 -14.31
C ASP A 161 -14.33 -32.18 -14.38
N MET A 162 -13.74 -31.34 -15.25
CA MET A 162 -12.31 -31.05 -15.33
C MET A 162 -12.02 -29.56 -15.10
N GLY A 163 -12.96 -28.84 -14.47
CA GLY A 163 -12.91 -27.39 -14.30
C GLY A 163 -12.33 -26.92 -12.97
N PHE A 164 -12.05 -25.62 -12.88
CA PHE A 164 -11.58 -24.96 -11.66
C PHE A 164 -12.53 -23.87 -11.18
N LEU A 165 -12.76 -23.81 -9.87
CA LEU A 165 -13.42 -22.68 -9.22
C LEU A 165 -12.40 -21.93 -8.38
N ILE A 166 -12.34 -20.61 -8.55
CA ILE A 166 -11.54 -19.69 -7.75
C ILE A 166 -12.48 -18.73 -7.06
N ALA A 167 -12.48 -18.70 -5.73
CA ALA A 167 -13.33 -17.80 -4.97
C ALA A 167 -12.53 -16.91 -4.03
N ARG A 168 -12.87 -15.62 -4.03
CA ARG A 168 -12.45 -14.65 -3.00
C ARG A 168 -13.15 -15.00 -1.68
N GLY A 169 -12.40 -15.11 -0.60
CA GLY A 169 -12.94 -15.39 0.73
C GLY A 169 -13.78 -14.23 1.29
N GLN A 170 -14.60 -14.50 2.31
CA GLN A 170 -15.74 -13.65 2.71
C GLN A 170 -15.39 -12.46 3.63
N GLY A 171 -14.26 -12.50 4.32
CA GLY A 171 -13.82 -11.42 5.20
C GLY A 171 -13.21 -10.22 4.47
N ALA A 172 -13.21 -9.06 5.14
CA ALA A 172 -12.29 -7.96 4.83
C ALA A 172 -10.82 -8.40 4.84
N GLU A 173 -10.52 -9.47 5.59
CA GLU A 173 -9.21 -10.08 5.83
C GLU A 173 -8.95 -11.30 4.93
N ASP A 174 -9.93 -11.73 4.13
CA ASP A 174 -9.82 -12.88 3.25
C ASP A 174 -9.69 -12.42 1.78
N LEU A 175 -8.52 -11.89 1.43
CA LEU A 175 -8.06 -11.96 0.05
C LEU A 175 -7.43 -13.33 -0.25
N ALA A 176 -8.04 -14.37 0.32
CA ALA A 176 -7.72 -15.75 0.02
C ALA A 176 -8.48 -16.18 -1.22
N PHE A 177 -7.73 -16.67 -2.22
CA PHE A 177 -8.32 -17.38 -3.34
C PHE A 177 -8.30 -18.87 -3.06
N VAL A 178 -9.49 -19.47 -3.10
CA VAL A 178 -9.62 -20.91 -2.95
C VAL A 178 -9.74 -21.52 -4.34
N LYS A 179 -8.75 -22.30 -4.78
CA LYS A 179 -8.82 -23.12 -5.99
C LYS A 179 -9.47 -24.45 -5.63
N ILE A 180 -10.57 -24.77 -6.30
CA ILE A 180 -11.24 -26.06 -6.22
C ILE A 180 -11.11 -26.73 -7.59
N VAL A 181 -10.47 -27.89 -7.62
CA VAL A 181 -10.41 -28.74 -8.81
C VAL A 181 -11.45 -29.83 -8.68
N ARG A 182 -12.33 -29.96 -9.68
CA ARG A 182 -13.18 -31.13 -9.83
C ARG A 182 -12.50 -32.05 -10.85
N ASN A 183 -12.29 -33.32 -10.50
CA ASN A 183 -11.80 -34.36 -11.42
C ASN A 183 -12.44 -35.70 -11.04
N ALA A 184 -13.22 -36.29 -11.95
CA ALA A 184 -13.83 -37.61 -11.78
C ALA A 184 -14.62 -37.82 -10.45
N GLY A 185 -15.17 -36.74 -9.88
CA GLY A 185 -15.91 -36.76 -8.60
C GLY A 185 -15.07 -36.46 -7.36
N GLU A 186 -13.75 -36.36 -7.47
CA GLU A 186 -12.86 -35.91 -6.40
C GLU A 186 -12.71 -34.37 -6.42
N THR A 187 -12.63 -33.77 -5.24
CA THR A 187 -12.56 -32.31 -5.07
C THR A 187 -11.29 -31.95 -4.30
N VAL A 188 -10.31 -31.35 -4.98
CA VAL A 188 -9.08 -30.85 -4.35
C VAL A 188 -9.24 -29.38 -4.05
N ARG A 189 -9.13 -29.00 -2.76
CA ARG A 189 -9.19 -27.60 -2.31
C ARG A 189 -7.78 -27.13 -1.97
N MET A 190 -7.34 -26.08 -2.65
CA MET A 190 -6.12 -25.36 -2.33
C MET A 190 -6.50 -23.94 -1.90
N THR A 191 -5.98 -23.49 -0.76
CA THR A 191 -6.19 -22.13 -0.28
C THR A 191 -4.89 -21.38 -0.42
N PHE A 192 -4.94 -20.22 -1.07
CA PHE A 192 -3.83 -19.29 -1.18
C PHE A 192 -4.28 -17.99 -0.56
N SER A 193 -3.53 -17.50 0.42
CA SER A 193 -3.94 -16.38 1.28
C SER A 193 -3.02 -15.19 1.07
N GLU A 194 -3.56 -13.99 1.13
CA GLU A 194 -2.75 -12.77 1.32
C GLU A 194 -2.32 -12.61 2.78
N ALA A 195 -3.09 -13.10 3.76
CA ALA A 195 -2.73 -13.12 5.18
C ALA A 195 -2.46 -14.55 5.69
N PRO A 196 -1.63 -14.78 6.73
CA PRO A 196 -1.64 -16.05 7.43
C PRO A 196 -3.01 -16.25 8.10
N ALA A 197 -3.82 -17.17 7.58
CA ALA A 197 -5.03 -17.58 8.27
C ALA A 197 -4.66 -18.12 9.67
N PRO A 198 -5.44 -17.84 10.73
CA PRO A 198 -5.26 -18.57 11.98
C PRO A 198 -5.38 -20.05 11.63
N ALA A 199 -4.35 -20.82 11.97
CA ALA A 199 -4.40 -22.27 11.86
C ALA A 199 -5.70 -22.70 12.53
N LEU A 200 -6.64 -23.21 11.74
CA LEU A 200 -7.82 -23.88 12.24
C LEU A 200 -7.29 -25.04 13.09
N ALA A 201 -7.18 -24.79 14.38
CA ALA A 201 -6.80 -25.77 15.38
C ALA A 201 -7.92 -26.80 15.44
N GLY A 202 -7.77 -27.86 14.65
CA GLY A 202 -8.63 -29.03 14.65
C GLY A 202 -7.78 -30.24 14.28
N PRO A 203 -7.77 -31.32 15.08
CA PRO A 203 -6.85 -32.42 14.88
C PRO A 203 -7.41 -33.37 13.82
N ARG A 204 -6.75 -33.49 12.66
CA ARG A 204 -6.42 -34.78 11.99
C ARG A 204 -5.67 -34.57 10.65
N ARG A 205 -4.48 -35.21 10.61
CA ARG A 205 -3.55 -35.61 9.51
C ARG A 205 -4.13 -35.54 8.08
N ALA A 206 -3.39 -35.17 7.03
CA ALA A 206 -2.07 -35.71 6.68
C ALA A 206 -1.22 -34.81 5.74
N ARG A 207 0.11 -34.96 5.90
CA ARG A 207 1.29 -34.66 5.03
C ARG A 207 1.03 -34.06 3.63
N GLU A 208 1.62 -32.90 3.30
CA GLU A 208 2.89 -32.76 2.57
C GLU A 208 3.25 -31.29 2.26
N MET A 209 4.56 -31.06 2.08
CA MET A 209 5.31 -29.87 1.63
C MET A 209 5.37 -28.61 2.52
N ALA A 210 6.63 -28.24 2.81
CA ALA A 210 7.03 -27.11 3.64
C ALA A 210 6.68 -25.75 2.98
N PRO A 211 6.32 -24.71 3.76
CA PRO A 211 6.14 -23.37 3.21
C PRO A 211 7.51 -22.77 2.88
N VAL A 212 7.75 -22.55 1.59
CA VAL A 212 8.87 -21.77 1.04
C VAL A 212 8.73 -20.31 1.48
N ASP A 213 9.84 -19.59 1.63
CA ASP A 213 10.00 -18.18 2.05
C ASP A 213 9.02 -17.17 1.39
N PHE A 214 7.75 -17.20 1.82
CA PHE A 214 6.66 -16.31 1.41
C PHE A 214 6.28 -15.34 2.55
N ALA A 215 6.49 -15.72 3.82
CA ALA A 215 5.89 -15.03 4.98
C ALA A 215 6.36 -13.58 5.25
N ARG A 216 7.57 -13.19 4.83
CA ARG A 216 8.04 -11.79 4.99
C ARG A 216 7.43 -10.82 3.99
N LEU A 217 7.04 -11.31 2.82
CA LEU A 217 6.47 -10.50 1.76
C LEU A 217 5.03 -10.08 2.10
N PHE A 218 4.28 -10.86 2.90
CA PHE A 218 2.84 -10.64 3.13
C PHE A 218 2.49 -9.78 4.37
N ALA A 219 3.32 -9.74 5.40
CA ALA A 219 3.05 -8.90 6.59
C ALA A 219 3.00 -7.39 6.26
N VAL A 220 3.79 -6.96 5.27
CA VAL A 220 3.80 -5.59 4.75
C VAL A 220 2.58 -5.33 3.88
N GLU A 221 2.13 -6.34 3.14
CA GLU A 221 1.03 -6.25 2.18
C GLU A 221 -0.35 -6.26 2.84
N ASP A 222 -0.48 -6.96 3.98
CA ASP A 222 -1.66 -6.90 4.84
C ASP A 222 -1.82 -5.48 5.41
N LEU A 223 -0.75 -4.92 5.97
CA LEU A 223 -0.75 -3.55 6.49
C LEU A 223 -1.04 -2.52 5.40
N LEU A 224 -0.45 -2.69 4.21
CA LEU A 224 -0.75 -1.87 3.03
C LEU A 224 -2.24 -1.92 2.69
N THR A 225 -2.84 -3.10 2.67
CA THR A 225 -4.26 -3.30 2.36
C THR A 225 -5.16 -2.62 3.40
N HIS A 226 -4.86 -2.71 4.70
CA HIS A 226 -5.59 -2.00 5.75
C HIS A 226 -5.50 -0.47 5.64
N ALA A 227 -4.31 0.05 5.29
CA ALA A 227 -4.12 1.46 4.99
C ALA A 227 -4.94 1.91 3.77
N TRP A 228 -4.98 1.11 2.70
CA TRP A 228 -5.76 1.43 1.50
C TRP A 228 -7.28 1.35 1.70
N GLU A 229 -7.74 0.56 2.68
CA GLU A 229 -9.17 0.42 2.99
C GLU A 229 -9.66 1.35 4.11
N GLY A 230 -8.75 1.99 4.85
CA GLY A 230 -9.07 2.80 6.04
C GLY A 230 -9.63 1.95 7.18
N ARG A 231 -9.20 0.68 7.28
CA ARG A 231 -9.66 -0.31 8.25
C ARG A 231 -8.50 -0.93 9.01
N ILE A 232 -7.57 -0.09 9.46
CA ILE A 232 -6.74 -0.50 10.57
C ILE A 232 -7.75 -0.54 11.75
N LEU A 233 -8.27 -1.74 12.09
CA LEU A 233 -9.09 -2.02 13.29
C LEU A 233 -8.77 -3.41 13.89
N GLY A 234 -7.67 -3.52 14.63
CA GLY A 234 -7.24 -4.66 15.46
C GLY A 234 -6.02 -4.27 16.30
N HIS A 235 -5.73 -4.94 17.43
CA HIS A 235 -4.79 -4.52 18.51
C HIS A 235 -3.40 -3.93 18.17
N TYR A 236 -2.95 -3.94 16.92
CA TYR A 236 -1.81 -3.18 16.40
C TYR A 236 -2.16 -1.74 15.95
N ASP A 237 -3.40 -1.30 16.15
CA ASP A 237 -3.99 -0.11 15.52
C ASP A 237 -3.68 1.25 16.10
N GLN A 238 -3.93 1.40 17.40
CA GLN A 238 -4.10 2.74 17.97
C GLN A 238 -2.83 3.56 17.80
N HIS A 239 -1.67 2.94 17.97
CA HIS A 239 -0.39 3.62 17.80
C HIS A 239 -0.15 4.12 16.37
N PHE A 240 -0.50 3.35 15.34
CA PHE A 240 -0.32 3.79 13.96
C PHE A 240 -1.34 4.85 13.57
N GLN A 241 -2.58 4.69 14.03
CA GLN A 241 -3.63 5.68 13.83
C GLN A 241 -3.25 6.99 14.52
N ASP A 242 -2.81 6.95 15.78
CA ASP A 242 -2.33 8.08 16.57
C ASP A 242 -1.14 8.75 15.90
N VAL A 243 -0.13 7.98 15.47
CA VAL A 243 1.05 8.54 14.76
C VAL A 243 0.62 9.23 13.48
N VAL A 244 -0.33 8.67 12.72
CA VAL A 244 -0.82 9.27 11.47
C VAL A 244 -1.65 10.53 11.75
N ASP A 245 -2.53 10.48 12.74
CA ASP A 245 -3.37 11.61 13.16
C ASP A 245 -2.50 12.74 13.69
N GLU A 246 -1.52 12.45 14.54
CA GLU A 246 -0.51 13.41 15.00
C GLU A 246 0.35 13.94 13.85
N THR A 247 0.77 13.07 12.93
CA THR A 247 1.60 13.46 11.77
C THR A 247 0.88 14.51 10.93
N PHE A 248 -0.44 14.32 10.72
CA PHE A 248 -1.23 15.21 9.89
C PHE A 248 -1.94 16.33 10.64
N ALA A 249 -1.93 16.35 11.97
CA ALA A 249 -2.66 17.32 12.77
C ALA A 249 -2.35 18.78 12.37
N GLY A 250 -3.41 19.54 12.05
CA GLY A 250 -3.32 20.92 11.59
C GLY A 250 -2.74 21.10 10.17
N GLY A 251 -2.50 20.01 9.45
CA GLY A 251 -1.99 19.98 8.08
C GLY A 251 -3.09 19.74 7.02
N PRO A 252 -2.74 19.75 5.72
CA PRO A 252 -3.70 19.62 4.62
C PRO A 252 -4.28 18.21 4.44
N LEU A 253 -3.75 17.21 5.15
CA LEU A 253 -4.24 15.83 5.19
C LEU A 253 -4.94 15.48 6.52
N ASP A 254 -5.10 16.48 7.40
CA ASP A 254 -5.92 16.37 8.59
C ASP A 254 -7.41 16.26 8.22
N GLU A 255 -8.09 15.26 8.76
CA GLU A 255 -9.53 15.11 8.56
C GLU A 255 -10.33 16.17 9.31
N GLU A 256 -9.87 16.58 10.49
CA GLU A 256 -10.57 17.53 11.36
C GLU A 256 -10.38 18.97 10.88
N ALA A 257 -9.15 19.37 10.53
CA ALA A 257 -8.87 20.72 10.03
C ALA A 257 -9.53 21.02 8.67
N SER A 258 -9.85 19.98 7.88
CA SER A 258 -10.49 20.11 6.57
C SER A 258 -11.99 20.45 6.62
N GLY A 259 -12.59 20.53 7.83
CA GLY A 259 -13.91 21.12 8.05
C GLY A 259 -15.14 20.37 7.54
N ARG A 260 -14.99 19.24 6.82
CA ARG A 260 -16.08 18.34 6.38
C ARG A 260 -15.58 17.00 5.81
N GLY A 261 -14.58 16.38 6.43
CA GLY A 261 -13.95 15.16 5.92
C GLY A 261 -13.17 15.41 4.62
N LEU A 262 -12.02 14.75 4.47
CA LEU A 262 -11.17 14.94 3.30
C LEU A 262 -11.94 14.64 1.99
N GLU A 263 -11.82 15.48 0.96
CA GLU A 263 -12.31 15.15 -0.40
C GLU A 263 -11.75 13.80 -0.88
N PRO A 264 -12.39 13.05 -1.80
CA PRO A 264 -11.94 11.73 -2.24
C PRO A 264 -10.44 11.65 -2.58
N ARG A 265 -9.91 12.71 -3.19
CA ARG A 265 -8.50 12.86 -3.52
C ARG A 265 -7.59 13.01 -2.29
N GLY A 266 -8.01 13.76 -1.28
CA GLY A 266 -7.29 13.90 -0.01
C GLY A 266 -7.27 12.60 0.80
N ARG A 267 -8.40 11.86 0.83
CA ARG A 267 -8.43 10.51 1.43
C ARG A 267 -7.50 9.54 0.71
N ALA A 268 -7.50 9.55 -0.62
CA ALA A 268 -6.58 8.74 -1.40
C ALA A 268 -5.11 9.10 -1.14
N ALA A 269 -4.79 10.39 -0.98
CA ALA A 269 -3.44 10.85 -0.61
C ALA A 269 -3.02 10.37 0.77
N ARG A 270 -3.91 10.47 1.76
CA ARG A 270 -3.70 9.97 3.14
C ARG A 270 -3.45 8.45 3.15
N ARG A 271 -4.25 7.69 2.40
CA ARG A 271 -4.06 6.23 2.27
C ARG A 271 -2.73 5.86 1.62
N ALA A 272 -2.34 6.58 0.56
CA ALA A 272 -1.05 6.38 -0.10
C ALA A 272 0.13 6.68 0.82
N PHE A 273 -0.01 7.68 1.70
CA PHE A 273 0.99 7.96 2.72
C PHE A 273 1.05 6.87 3.79
N GLN A 274 -0.09 6.42 4.31
CA GLN A 274 -0.13 5.34 5.30
C GLN A 274 0.54 4.08 4.76
N ALA A 275 0.22 3.72 3.51
CA ALA A 275 0.86 2.64 2.79
C ALA A 275 2.39 2.82 2.70
N ALA A 276 2.84 4.02 2.35
CA ALA A 276 4.26 4.34 2.27
C ALA A 276 4.96 4.22 3.64
N TYR A 277 4.33 4.65 4.72
CA TYR A 277 4.86 4.56 6.08
C TYR A 277 5.05 3.12 6.55
N ILE A 278 4.09 2.25 6.22
CA ILE A 278 4.18 0.81 6.47
C ILE A 278 5.35 0.19 5.70
N LEU A 279 5.46 0.49 4.39
CA LEU A 279 6.57 0.02 3.56
C LEU A 279 7.92 0.48 4.11
N GLN A 280 8.00 1.74 4.54
CA GLN A 280 9.21 2.30 5.13
C GLN A 280 9.57 1.58 6.43
N SER A 281 8.58 1.35 7.30
CA SER A 281 8.77 0.64 8.59
C SER A 281 9.19 -0.81 8.38
N ALA A 282 8.81 -1.40 7.25
CA ALA A 282 9.23 -2.74 6.83
C ALA A 282 10.60 -2.79 6.13
N GLY A 283 11.21 -1.64 5.84
CA GLY A 283 12.47 -1.55 5.10
C GLY A 283 12.36 -1.70 3.59
N GLU A 284 11.14 -1.69 3.03
CA GLU A 284 10.85 -1.72 1.58
C GLU A 284 10.97 -0.31 1.00
N LEU A 285 12.17 0.26 1.07
CA LEU A 285 12.42 1.69 0.93
C LEU A 285 12.08 2.25 -0.46
N GLU A 286 12.43 1.56 -1.55
CA GLU A 286 12.08 1.96 -2.92
C GLU A 286 10.56 2.02 -3.11
N ARG A 287 9.84 1.03 -2.59
CA ARG A 287 8.38 0.96 -2.68
C ARG A 287 7.71 2.02 -1.82
N ALA A 288 8.28 2.30 -0.65
CA ALA A 288 7.85 3.40 0.22
C ALA A 288 7.97 4.75 -0.50
N ALA A 289 9.11 5.00 -1.15
CA ALA A 289 9.31 6.22 -1.93
C ALA A 289 8.28 6.37 -3.05
N ASP A 290 8.04 5.31 -3.83
CA ASP A 290 7.00 5.31 -4.85
C ASP A 290 5.61 5.64 -4.29
N ALA A 291 5.27 5.08 -3.13
CA ALA A 291 4.01 5.30 -2.43
C ALA A 291 3.87 6.74 -1.91
N TYR A 292 4.93 7.31 -1.32
CA TYR A 292 4.97 8.71 -0.92
C TYR A 292 4.82 9.65 -2.12
N GLU A 293 5.49 9.37 -3.24
CA GLU A 293 5.29 10.15 -4.46
C GLU A 293 3.85 10.06 -4.98
N ARG A 294 3.16 8.92 -4.80
CA ARG A 294 1.73 8.82 -5.16
C ARG A 294 0.90 9.73 -4.26
N SER A 295 1.16 9.73 -2.95
CA SER A 295 0.51 10.62 -1.99
C SER A 295 0.70 12.08 -2.40
N ILE A 296 1.94 12.50 -2.69
CA ILE A 296 2.29 13.84 -3.15
C ILE A 296 1.54 14.25 -4.43
N ARG A 297 1.42 13.36 -5.42
CA ARG A 297 0.68 13.66 -6.67
C ARG A 297 -0.82 13.88 -6.41
N LEU A 298 -1.38 13.16 -5.44
CA LEU A 298 -2.78 13.28 -5.07
C LEU A 298 -3.00 14.56 -4.26
N ALA A 299 -2.25 14.77 -3.20
CA ALA A 299 -2.29 16.00 -2.43
C ALA A 299 -0.89 16.26 -1.85
N PRO A 300 -0.14 17.25 -2.39
CA PRO A 300 1.15 17.64 -1.84
C PRO A 300 1.00 18.09 -0.39
N SER A 301 1.85 17.57 0.49
CA SER A 301 1.89 17.98 1.90
C SER A 301 3.33 18.01 2.39
N ALA A 302 3.60 18.85 3.39
CA ALA A 302 4.94 18.96 3.97
C ALA A 302 5.40 17.63 4.60
N GLU A 303 4.48 16.89 5.21
CA GLU A 303 4.69 15.56 5.77
C GLU A 303 5.07 14.56 4.67
N ALA A 304 4.30 14.48 3.58
CA ALA A 304 4.57 13.53 2.50
C ALA A 304 5.95 13.77 1.86
N PHE A 305 6.34 15.03 1.68
CA PHE A 305 7.69 15.39 1.24
C PHE A 305 8.77 15.01 2.25
N THR A 306 8.55 15.27 3.54
CA THR A 306 9.50 14.94 4.62
C THR A 306 9.77 13.45 4.68
N PHE A 307 8.72 12.64 4.67
CA PHE A 307 8.83 11.19 4.75
C PHE A 307 9.41 10.57 3.47
N LEU A 308 9.14 11.13 2.29
CA LEU A 308 9.88 10.75 1.07
C LEU A 308 11.38 11.04 1.23
N GLY A 309 11.73 12.18 1.83
CA GLY A 309 13.11 12.51 2.19
C GLY A 309 13.73 11.46 3.12
N TRP A 310 12.99 11.00 4.13
CA TRP A 310 13.43 9.95 5.05
C TRP A 310 13.70 8.64 4.32
N ALA A 311 12.78 8.20 3.47
CA ALA A 311 12.97 7.00 2.65
C ALA A 311 14.24 7.10 1.80
N HIS A 312 14.50 8.24 1.15
CA HIS A 312 15.74 8.47 0.41
C HIS A 312 16.98 8.45 1.31
N SER A 313 16.91 9.00 2.52
CA SER A 313 18.02 8.99 3.46
C SER A 313 18.39 7.58 3.93
N PHE A 314 17.39 6.72 4.17
CA PHE A 314 17.62 5.32 4.51
C PHE A 314 18.25 4.53 3.35
N MET A 315 18.05 4.97 2.12
CA MET A 315 18.73 4.45 0.93
C MET A 315 20.12 5.08 0.70
N GLY A 316 20.60 5.95 1.59
CA GLY A 316 21.86 6.70 1.45
C GLY A 316 21.84 7.82 0.41
N ARG A 317 20.66 8.20 -0.10
CA ARG A 317 20.47 9.21 -1.16
C ARG A 317 20.28 10.61 -0.56
N TYR A 318 21.26 11.09 0.19
CA TYR A 318 21.15 12.31 0.99
C TYR A 318 20.84 13.58 0.19
N ASP A 319 21.40 13.75 -1.01
CA ASP A 319 21.09 14.93 -1.83
C ASP A 319 19.62 14.99 -2.26
N ARG A 320 19.03 13.84 -2.62
CA ARG A 320 17.58 13.75 -2.91
C ARG A 320 16.75 13.99 -1.67
N ALA A 321 17.19 13.45 -0.51
CA ALA A 321 16.50 13.68 0.75
C ALA A 321 16.44 15.19 1.10
N ILE A 322 17.54 15.91 0.89
CA ILE A 322 17.60 17.37 1.08
C ILE A 322 16.66 18.11 0.11
N GLU A 323 16.57 17.69 -1.15
CA GLU A 323 15.65 18.28 -2.12
C GLU A 323 14.18 18.13 -1.68
N GLU A 324 13.80 16.95 -1.20
CA GLU A 324 12.45 16.70 -0.69
C GLU A 324 12.15 17.49 0.59
N CYS A 325 13.10 17.62 1.52
CA CYS A 325 12.95 18.50 2.67
C CYS A 325 12.75 19.98 2.28
N LYS A 326 13.44 20.46 1.23
CA LYS A 326 13.21 21.84 0.71
C LYS A 326 11.80 22.00 0.14
N ARG A 327 11.27 20.97 -0.52
CA ARG A 327 9.87 20.96 -1.00
C ARG A 327 8.88 20.93 0.16
N ALA A 328 9.19 20.20 1.24
CA ALA A 328 8.40 20.21 2.46
C ALA A 328 8.32 21.61 3.07
N ILE A 329 9.45 22.32 3.17
CA ILE A 329 9.53 23.70 3.67
C ILE A 329 8.73 24.65 2.78
N ALA A 330 8.78 24.47 1.46
CA ALA A 330 7.99 25.28 0.54
C ALA A 330 6.47 25.04 0.69
N ALA A 331 6.07 23.81 1.04
CA ALA A 331 4.67 23.46 1.29
C ALA A 331 4.17 23.99 2.65
N ASP A 332 5.00 23.90 3.69
CA ASP A 332 4.72 24.48 5.01
C ASP A 332 6.01 24.98 5.67
N PRO A 333 6.26 26.31 5.65
CA PRO A 333 7.44 26.90 6.27
C PRO A 333 7.47 26.77 7.80
N THR A 334 6.33 26.48 8.42
CA THR A 334 6.22 26.35 9.88
C THR A 334 6.59 24.95 10.37
N PHE A 335 6.64 23.95 9.49
CA PHE A 335 6.94 22.57 9.83
C PHE A 335 8.44 22.37 10.07
N GLY A 336 8.81 22.03 11.31
CA GLY A 336 10.22 22.03 11.75
C GLY A 336 11.04 20.82 11.33
N ASN A 337 10.41 19.66 11.14
CA ASN A 337 11.11 18.40 10.85
C ASN A 337 12.08 18.53 9.64
N PRO A 338 11.66 19.05 8.47
CA PRO A 338 12.55 19.24 7.32
C PRO A 338 13.83 20.02 7.61
N TYR A 339 13.78 21.05 8.46
CA TYR A 339 14.97 21.86 8.80
C TYR A 339 15.97 21.03 9.61
N ASN A 340 15.48 20.25 10.58
CA ASN A 340 16.33 19.33 11.34
C ASN A 340 16.94 18.27 10.43
N ASP A 341 16.14 17.72 9.52
CA ASP A 341 16.53 16.59 8.68
C ASP A 341 17.59 17.00 7.65
N ILE A 342 17.45 18.19 7.02
CA ILE A 342 18.52 18.76 6.18
C ILE A 342 19.82 18.87 6.98
N GLY A 343 19.75 19.39 8.21
CA GLY A 343 20.90 19.48 9.10
C GLY A 343 21.54 18.11 9.37
N ALA A 344 20.73 17.09 9.67
CA ALA A 344 21.19 15.73 9.89
C ALA A 344 21.87 15.13 8.63
N TYR A 345 21.26 15.28 7.46
CA TYR A 345 21.82 14.77 6.20
C TYR A 345 23.13 15.48 5.82
N LEU A 346 23.25 16.77 6.09
CA LEU A 346 24.49 17.52 5.89
C LEU A 346 25.61 17.04 6.82
N ILE A 347 25.29 16.60 8.05
CA ILE A 347 26.27 15.97 8.94
C ILE A 347 26.78 14.66 8.34
N GLU A 348 25.90 13.81 7.83
CA GLU A 348 26.31 12.54 7.18
C GLU A 348 27.16 12.77 5.92
N LEU A 349 26.93 13.88 5.21
CA LEU A 349 27.75 14.33 4.08
C LEU A 349 29.06 15.04 4.51
N GLY A 350 29.31 15.24 5.81
CA GLY A 350 30.48 15.96 6.32
C GLY A 350 30.42 17.48 6.14
N ARG A 351 29.29 18.03 5.72
CA ARG A 351 29.06 19.46 5.42
C ARG A 351 28.61 20.22 6.66
N LEU A 352 29.48 20.23 7.67
CA LEU A 352 29.13 20.66 9.04
C LEU A 352 28.75 22.13 9.16
N ASP A 353 29.43 23.02 8.43
CA ASP A 353 29.14 24.46 8.49
C ASP A 353 27.79 24.80 7.86
N GLU A 354 27.37 24.03 6.85
CA GLU A 354 26.06 24.20 6.23
C GLU A 354 24.94 23.65 7.10
N ALA A 355 25.20 22.65 7.94
CA ALA A 355 24.19 22.03 8.82
C ALA A 355 23.67 22.98 9.91
N ILE A 356 24.56 23.81 10.48
CA ILE A 356 24.24 24.70 11.61
C ILE A 356 23.03 25.60 11.36
N PRO A 357 22.99 26.42 10.28
CA PRO A 357 21.85 27.32 10.06
C PRO A 357 20.53 26.58 9.91
N TRP A 358 20.51 25.37 9.31
CA TRP A 358 19.29 24.56 9.20
C TRP A 358 18.81 24.08 10.57
N LEU A 359 19.71 23.57 11.41
CA LEU A 359 19.37 23.12 12.75
C LEU A 359 18.89 24.27 13.66
N GLU A 360 19.48 25.47 13.50
CA GLU A 360 19.02 26.67 14.21
C GLU A 360 17.64 27.15 13.74
N GLN A 361 17.28 26.95 12.47
CA GLN A 361 15.93 27.22 11.98
C GLN A 361 14.92 26.20 12.51
N ALA A 362 15.29 24.92 12.63
CA ALA A 362 14.43 23.91 13.24
C ALA A 362 14.01 24.31 14.66
N LEU A 363 14.92 24.89 15.44
CA LEU A 363 14.65 25.40 16.79
C LEU A 363 13.69 26.60 16.85
N LYS A 364 13.41 27.26 15.72
CA LYS A 364 12.52 28.41 15.60
C LYS A 364 11.19 28.07 14.93
N ALA A 365 11.05 26.86 14.39
CA ALA A 365 9.90 26.45 13.60
C ALA A 365 8.66 26.28 14.50
N PRO A 366 7.54 26.99 14.25
CA PRO A 366 6.36 26.94 15.11
C PRO A 366 5.73 25.54 15.24
N ARG A 367 5.73 24.75 14.16
CA ARG A 367 5.19 23.39 14.13
C ARG A 367 6.33 22.38 14.25
N TYR A 368 6.96 22.38 15.42
CA TYR A 368 7.98 21.40 15.81
C TYR A 368 7.86 21.14 17.31
N CYS A 369 7.83 19.87 17.72
CA CYS A 369 7.77 19.50 19.14
C CYS A 369 9.02 18.75 19.59
N CYS A 370 9.74 18.12 18.66
CA CYS A 370 10.91 17.29 18.98
C CYS A 370 12.23 18.07 18.92
N TYR A 371 12.27 19.28 19.51
CA TYR A 371 13.44 20.18 19.52
C TYR A 371 14.73 19.53 20.05
N PHE A 372 14.59 18.50 20.89
CA PHE A 372 15.73 17.75 21.43
C PHE A 372 16.56 17.09 20.32
N TYR A 373 15.98 16.66 19.19
CA TYR A 373 16.74 16.14 18.04
C TYR A 373 17.64 17.22 17.42
N ALA A 374 17.12 18.41 17.17
CA ALA A 374 17.88 19.52 16.61
C ALA A 374 19.02 19.95 17.55
N HIS A 375 18.75 19.99 18.86
CA HIS A 375 19.79 20.23 19.87
C HIS A 375 20.87 19.14 19.87
N THR A 376 20.50 17.85 19.83
CA THR A 376 21.49 16.76 19.75
C THR A 376 22.29 16.79 18.45
N ASN A 377 21.66 17.11 17.31
CA ASN A 377 22.36 17.25 16.03
C ASN A 377 23.34 18.45 16.04
N LEU A 378 22.97 19.58 16.65
CA LEU A 378 23.92 20.68 16.88
C LEU A 378 25.10 20.24 17.75
N ALA A 379 24.84 19.44 18.79
CA ALA A 379 25.92 18.89 19.60
C ALA A 379 26.85 17.98 18.78
N ARG A 380 26.31 17.10 17.91
CA ARG A 380 27.10 16.26 17.00
C ARG A 380 28.00 17.10 16.10
N VAL A 381 27.46 18.17 15.50
CA VAL A 381 28.24 19.13 14.69
C VAL A 381 29.38 19.72 15.53
N TYR A 382 29.07 20.24 16.71
CA TYR A 382 30.07 20.88 17.56
C TYR A 382 31.14 19.91 18.07
N LEU A 383 30.79 18.66 18.38
CA LEU A 383 31.76 17.63 18.75
C LEU A 383 32.74 17.32 17.62
N GLN A 384 32.24 17.15 16.39
CA GLN A 384 33.09 16.91 15.22
C GLN A 384 33.99 18.11 14.90
N LYS A 385 33.55 19.33 15.22
CA LYS A 385 34.38 20.56 15.13
C LYS A 385 35.26 20.80 16.37
N GLY A 386 35.29 19.91 17.35
CA GLY A 386 36.08 20.04 18.59
C GLY A 386 35.56 21.07 19.61
N MET A 387 34.38 21.65 19.39
CA MET A 387 33.77 22.68 20.23
C MET A 387 32.99 22.08 21.41
N ARG A 388 33.70 21.39 22.31
CA ARG A 388 33.12 20.60 23.41
C ARG A 388 32.12 21.35 24.29
N GLU A 389 32.43 22.59 24.70
CA GLU A 389 31.52 23.39 25.55
C GLU A 389 30.21 23.80 24.87
N LYS A 390 30.25 24.05 23.56
CA LYS A 390 29.02 24.28 22.78
C LYS A 390 28.19 23.00 22.70
N ALA A 391 28.85 21.88 22.42
CA ALA A 391 28.19 20.58 22.39
C ALA A 391 27.52 20.24 23.72
N ARG A 392 28.22 20.42 24.85
CA ARG A 392 27.68 20.22 26.21
C ARG A 392 26.38 21.01 26.42
N ARG A 393 26.38 22.31 26.11
CA ARG A 393 25.19 23.16 26.25
C ARG A 393 24.02 22.66 25.41
N CYS A 394 24.28 22.25 24.18
CA CYS A 394 23.25 21.68 23.31
C CYS A 394 22.70 20.36 23.86
N LEU A 395 23.54 19.48 24.40
CA LEU A 395 23.09 18.21 25.02
C LEU A 395 22.24 18.45 26.28
N ILE A 396 22.65 19.40 27.13
CA ILE A 396 21.86 19.81 28.30
C ILE A 396 20.51 20.37 27.85
N ALA A 397 20.48 21.23 26.84
CA ALA A 397 19.23 21.77 26.30
C ALA A 397 18.32 20.67 25.73
N ALA A 398 18.88 19.67 25.03
CA ALA A 398 18.12 18.51 24.55
C ALA A 398 17.47 17.75 25.72
N LEU A 399 18.21 17.53 26.81
CA LEU A 399 17.74 16.81 28.00
C LEU A 399 16.78 17.65 28.88
N GLN A 400 16.78 18.98 28.75
CA GLN A 400 15.75 19.82 29.35
C GLN A 400 14.39 19.64 28.67
N VAL A 401 14.37 19.38 27.36
CA VAL A 401 13.15 19.13 26.60
C VAL A 401 12.70 17.68 26.77
N ASN A 402 13.61 16.71 26.65
CA ASN A 402 13.34 15.30 26.89
C ASN A 402 14.44 14.70 27.76
N SER A 403 14.17 14.58 29.06
CA SER A 403 15.14 14.10 30.04
C SER A 403 15.62 12.67 29.78
N ASP A 404 14.82 11.85 29.11
CA ASP A 404 15.07 10.42 28.89
C ASP A 404 15.63 10.10 27.49
N TYR A 405 15.99 11.12 26.70
CA TYR A 405 16.55 10.90 25.37
C TYR A 405 17.98 10.33 25.42
N GLU A 406 18.07 9.01 25.31
CA GLU A 406 19.32 8.25 25.49
C GLU A 406 20.49 8.69 24.60
N PRO A 407 20.32 9.01 23.30
CA PRO A 407 21.43 9.48 22.47
C PRO A 407 22.09 10.76 23.02
N ALA A 408 21.32 11.68 23.61
CA ALA A 408 21.88 12.87 24.25
C ALA A 408 22.60 12.54 25.56
N ARG A 409 22.03 11.64 26.38
CA ARG A 409 22.67 11.16 27.63
C ARG A 409 24.01 10.50 27.33
N GLU A 410 24.05 9.61 26.34
CA GLU A 410 25.26 8.88 25.97
C GLU A 410 26.36 9.83 25.45
N LEU A 411 26.01 10.78 24.57
CA LEU A 411 26.96 11.79 24.10
C LEU A 411 27.50 12.66 25.24
N LEU A 412 26.64 13.02 26.21
CA LEU A 412 27.04 13.82 27.36
C LEU A 412 27.96 13.02 28.30
N ARG A 413 27.60 11.76 28.58
CA ARG A 413 28.40 10.83 29.38
C ARG A 413 29.78 10.60 28.78
N ARG A 414 29.86 10.41 27.46
CA ARG A 414 31.14 10.29 26.74
C ARG A 414 31.97 11.56 26.84
N LEU A 415 31.33 12.73 26.71
CA LEU A 415 32.00 14.02 26.85
C LEU A 415 32.56 14.23 28.27
N ASP A 416 31.83 13.79 29.30
CA ASP A 416 32.25 13.85 30.71
C ASP A 416 33.36 12.85 31.05
N ALA A 417 33.26 11.61 30.54
CA ALA A 417 34.29 10.59 30.74
C ALA A 417 35.64 10.99 30.15
N ASP A 418 35.63 11.60 28.95
CA ASP A 418 36.84 12.16 28.33
C ASP A 418 37.42 13.35 29.12
N SER A 419 36.59 14.04 29.90
CA SER A 419 37.01 15.17 30.74
C SER A 419 37.62 14.71 32.07
N GLY A 420 37.26 13.51 32.55
CA GLY A 420 37.73 12.94 33.83
C GLY A 420 39.06 12.19 33.77
N TYR A 421 39.61 11.92 32.58
CA TYR A 421 40.90 11.22 32.42
C TYR A 421 42.14 12.13 32.58
N PHE A 422 41.94 13.42 32.81
CA PHE A 422 43.00 14.43 32.97
C PHE A 422 42.86 15.29 34.23
N ALA A 423 42.04 14.86 35.21
CA ALA A 423 41.85 15.56 36.48
C ALA A 423 42.69 14.95 37.61
#